data_AF-A0A9X3FTG7-F1
#
_entry.id   AF-A0A9X3FTG7-F1
#
_cell.length_a   1.000
_cell.length_b   1.000
_cell.length_c   1.000
_cell.angle_alpha   90.00
_cell.angle_beta   90.00
_cell.angle_gamma   90.00
#
_symmetry.space_group_name_H-M   'P 1'
#
loop_
_entity.id
_entity.type
_entity.pdbx_description
1 polymer ?
#
loop_
_entity_poly.entity_id
_entity_poly.type
_entity_poly.pdbx_seq_one_letter_code
_entity_poly.pdbx_strand_id
1 'polypeptide(L)'
;MLIWPVVAVVGFVVLAALVVALAQSSTAQYEFERNQVQGQRQQAPAEAAVPVAVGAAAVAGGAAAQPQVAEPANAVALQPVPATGMAAHPAGRQGGAQGTPPAWWLVEEQEDGAREQVLAGPFADPIEADWLAMSAPAGVGRAVYGVLRSDGRLIRRQLPAEREWLSDLGDQLDRLPEEWDGPLADEDELVSLGVEVTAALVEAGLQLHDCAGEGPAGGVCLTPEPGHPGVLVSWHQHDRMSRHHVRGVAAQEAVQHTMNAAIAECLLQLGFDVQPFGAAGCFLVAVDPH
;
A
#
# COMPACT_ATOMS: atom_id res chain seq x y z
N MET A 1 -50.85 17.97 24.37
CA MET A 1 -50.48 18.23 22.97
C MET A 1 -49.13 18.96 22.81
N LEU A 2 -48.52 19.53 23.85
CA LEU A 2 -47.23 20.25 23.78
C LEU A 2 -45.97 19.40 24.06
N ILE A 3 -46.11 18.13 24.45
CA ILE A 3 -44.97 17.28 24.84
C ILE A 3 -44.15 16.83 23.60
N TRP A 4 -44.84 16.57 22.48
CA TRP A 4 -44.22 16.15 21.23
C TRP A 4 -43.25 17.16 20.59
N PRO A 5 -43.62 18.46 20.44
CA PRO A 5 -42.68 19.45 19.89
C PRO A 5 -41.47 19.68 20.80
N VAL A 6 -41.63 19.59 22.12
CA VAL A 6 -40.52 19.74 23.08
C VAL A 6 -39.51 18.60 22.93
N VAL A 7 -39.97 17.35 22.80
CA VAL A 7 -39.09 16.19 22.59
C VAL A 7 -38.33 16.29 21.27
N ALA A 8 -38.99 16.74 20.20
CA ALA A 8 -38.34 16.91 18.89
C ALA A 8 -37.25 18.00 18.92
N VAL A 9 -37.52 19.14 19.56
CA VAL A 9 -36.54 20.22 19.69
C VAL A 9 -35.35 19.78 20.55
N VAL A 10 -35.60 19.11 21.67
CA VAL A 10 -34.53 18.59 22.53
C VAL A 10 -33.69 17.56 21.78
N GLY A 11 -34.32 16.61 21.07
CA GLY A 11 -33.62 15.62 20.25
C GLY A 11 -32.76 16.24 19.16
N PHE A 12 -33.27 17.28 18.48
CA PHE A 12 -32.53 18.01 17.46
C PHE A 12 -31.30 18.74 18.04
N VAL A 13 -31.46 19.41 19.19
CA VAL A 13 -30.35 20.12 19.85
C VAL A 13 -29.27 19.14 20.31
N VAL A 14 -29.66 17.98 20.86
CA VAL A 14 -28.72 16.92 21.26
C VAL A 14 -27.95 16.40 20.05
N LEU A 15 -28.63 16.09 18.94
CA LEU A 15 -27.98 15.64 17.70
C LEU A 15 -27.05 16.70 17.12
N ALA A 16 -27.46 17.96 17.08
CA ALA A 16 -26.64 19.06 16.56
C ALA A 16 -25.37 19.25 17.41
N ALA A 17 -25.48 19.21 18.75
CA ALA A 17 -24.33 19.29 19.64
C ALA A 17 -23.37 18.10 19.45
N LEU A 18 -23.92 16.90 19.22
CA LEU A 18 -23.15 15.68 18.99
C LEU A 18 -22.38 15.76 17.66
N VAL A 19 -23.01 16.23 16.58
CA VAL A 19 -22.35 16.45 15.28
C VAL A 19 -21.22 17.47 15.39
N VAL A 20 -21.43 18.59 16.09
CA VAL A 20 -20.38 19.60 16.31
C VAL A 20 -19.21 19.04 17.12
N ALA A 21 -19.49 18.26 18.17
CA ALA A 21 -18.45 17.62 18.96
C ALA A 21 -17.65 16.58 18.14
N LEU A 22 -18.32 15.78 17.31
CA LEU A 22 -17.67 14.83 16.41
C LEU A 22 -16.80 15.55 15.38
N ALA A 23 -17.30 16.61 14.77
CA ALA A 23 -16.54 17.42 13.81
C ALA A 23 -15.28 18.00 14.44
N GLN A 24 -15.38 18.57 15.66
CA GLN A 24 -14.23 19.09 16.38
C GLN A 24 -13.20 18.01 16.75
N SER A 25 -13.63 16.81 17.13
CA SER A 25 -12.71 15.69 17.40
C SER A 25 -11.98 15.21 16.14
N SER A 26 -12.67 15.20 14.99
CA SER A 26 -12.08 14.81 13.71
C SER A 26 -11.03 15.82 13.22
N THR A 27 -11.28 17.13 13.39
CA THR A 27 -10.30 18.15 12.96
C THR A 27 -9.09 18.22 13.89
N ALA A 28 -9.27 18.03 15.20
CA ALA A 28 -8.16 18.04 16.15
C ALA A 28 -7.17 16.89 15.91
N GLN A 29 -7.69 15.68 15.64
CA GLN A 29 -6.84 14.51 15.39
C GLN A 29 -6.03 14.66 14.09
N TYR A 30 -6.62 15.28 13.06
CA TYR A 30 -5.95 15.58 11.80
C TYR A 30 -4.82 16.62 11.94
N GLU A 31 -4.99 17.62 12.82
CA GLU A 31 -3.94 18.61 13.10
C GLU A 31 -2.80 18.04 13.97
N PHE A 32 -3.10 17.14 14.91
CA PHE A 32 -2.08 16.47 15.71
C PHE A 32 -1.20 15.54 14.89
N GLU A 33 -1.78 14.78 13.96
CA GLU A 33 -1.05 13.88 13.07
C GLU A 33 -0.15 14.67 12.09
N ARG A 34 -0.65 15.78 11.55
CA ARG A 34 0.11 16.70 10.69
C ARG A 34 1.29 17.38 11.42
N ASN A 35 1.11 17.78 12.68
CA ASN A 35 2.16 18.41 13.49
C ASN A 35 3.25 17.42 13.93
N GLN A 36 2.91 16.14 14.15
CA GLN A 36 3.90 15.11 14.47
C GLN A 36 4.84 14.82 13.29
N VAL A 37 4.31 14.74 12.07
CA VAL A 37 5.10 14.50 10.85
C VAL A 37 6.04 15.69 10.53
N GLN A 38 5.59 16.93 10.77
CA GLN A 38 6.46 18.12 10.64
C GLN A 38 7.53 18.21 11.73
N GLY A 39 7.20 17.87 12.98
CA GLY A 39 8.16 17.83 14.09
C GLY A 39 9.27 16.79 13.89
N GLN A 40 8.94 15.62 13.35
CA GLN A 40 9.94 14.58 13.02
C GLN A 40 10.84 15.00 11.84
N ARG A 41 10.32 15.68 10.83
CA ARG A 41 11.14 16.24 9.72
C ARG A 41 12.09 17.35 10.16
N GLN A 42 11.74 18.14 11.18
CA GLN A 42 12.61 19.17 11.73
C GLN A 42 13.66 18.65 12.73
N GLN A 43 13.46 17.45 13.28
CA GLN A 43 14.40 16.81 14.22
C GLN A 43 15.42 15.88 13.54
N ALA A 44 15.30 15.60 12.24
CA ALA A 44 16.36 14.96 11.48
C ALA A 44 17.58 15.91 11.39
N PRO A 45 18.74 15.56 11.98
CA PRO A 45 19.92 16.41 11.92
C PRO A 45 20.42 16.51 10.48
N ALA A 46 20.67 17.73 10.02
CA ALA A 46 21.51 17.97 8.86
C ALA A 46 22.88 17.35 9.12
N GLU A 47 23.13 16.16 8.57
CA GLU A 47 24.44 15.54 8.59
C GLU A 47 25.44 16.48 7.91
N ALA A 48 26.35 16.98 8.73
CA ALA A 48 27.36 17.93 8.38
C ALA A 48 28.30 17.38 7.30
N ALA A 49 28.53 18.22 6.29
CA ALA A 49 29.56 18.04 5.29
C ALA A 49 30.93 17.73 5.93
N VAL A 50 31.50 16.57 5.61
CA VAL A 50 32.85 16.17 6.02
C VAL A 50 33.85 16.83 5.06
N PRO A 51 34.82 17.65 5.53
CA PRO A 51 35.83 18.22 4.66
C PRO A 51 36.92 17.19 4.35
N VAL A 52 37.28 17.11 3.07
CA VAL A 52 38.42 16.33 2.54
C VAL A 52 39.73 16.92 3.07
N ALA A 53 40.55 16.09 3.72
CA ALA A 53 41.94 16.41 4.08
C ALA A 53 42.91 15.41 3.44
N VAL A 54 43.84 15.94 2.67
CA VAL A 54 44.97 15.28 2.02
C VAL A 54 46.18 15.36 2.96
N GLY A 55 46.92 14.26 3.19
CA GLY A 55 48.20 14.35 3.91
C GLY A 55 48.86 13.04 4.39
N ALA A 56 49.75 12.51 3.53
CA ALA A 56 50.97 11.70 3.72
C ALA A 56 51.46 11.11 5.08
N ALA A 57 51.84 9.82 4.99
CA ALA A 57 53.11 9.15 5.37
C ALA A 57 53.52 8.88 6.85
N ALA A 58 53.85 7.58 7.12
CA ALA A 58 55.08 7.02 7.74
C ALA A 58 54.76 5.79 8.64
N VAL A 59 55.09 4.54 8.26
CA VAL A 59 56.33 3.73 8.48
C VAL A 59 56.51 3.15 9.91
N ALA A 60 56.94 1.86 9.92
CA ALA A 60 57.46 0.99 11.00
C ALA A 60 56.41 0.12 11.72
N GLY A 61 56.56 -1.19 11.90
CA GLY A 61 57.65 -2.13 11.60
C GLY A 61 57.45 -3.39 12.46
N GLY A 62 57.94 -4.55 12.02
CA GLY A 62 58.12 -5.74 12.88
C GLY A 62 57.72 -7.05 12.23
N ALA A 63 58.73 -7.88 11.93
CA ALA A 63 58.68 -9.11 11.16
C ALA A 63 58.79 -10.39 12.03
N ALA A 64 58.69 -11.54 11.34
CA ALA A 64 58.98 -12.94 11.71
C ALA A 64 57.77 -13.74 12.23
N ALA A 65 57.45 -14.96 11.77
CA ALA A 65 58.17 -15.94 10.96
C ALA A 65 57.19 -16.93 10.26
N GLN A 66 57.57 -17.39 9.07
CA GLN A 66 57.06 -18.57 8.33
C GLN A 66 58.00 -19.78 8.64
N PRO A 67 57.73 -21.08 8.26
CA PRO A 67 57.13 -21.47 6.98
C PRO A 67 56.43 -22.87 6.83
N GLN A 68 55.93 -23.12 5.59
CA GLN A 68 55.70 -24.41 4.89
C GLN A 68 54.43 -25.21 5.27
N VAL A 69 53.62 -25.79 4.37
CA VAL A 69 53.93 -26.71 3.24
C VAL A 69 52.74 -26.79 2.23
N ALA A 70 53.09 -26.82 0.93
CA ALA A 70 52.45 -27.44 -0.25
C ALA A 70 51.00 -27.12 -0.70
N GLU A 71 50.94 -26.45 -1.85
CA GLU A 71 49.90 -26.59 -2.89
C GLU A 71 50.24 -27.77 -3.81
N PRO A 72 49.26 -28.42 -4.45
CA PRO A 72 49.06 -28.06 -5.86
C PRO A 72 47.60 -27.99 -6.33
N ALA A 73 47.36 -26.99 -7.17
CA ALA A 73 46.61 -27.06 -8.43
C ALA A 73 45.15 -27.57 -8.40
N ASN A 74 44.21 -26.62 -8.42
CA ASN A 74 43.16 -26.63 -9.45
C ASN A 74 42.57 -25.22 -9.65
N ALA A 75 43.13 -24.48 -10.61
CA ALA A 75 42.58 -23.20 -11.05
C ALA A 75 41.44 -23.45 -12.04
N VAL A 76 40.20 -23.45 -11.55
CA VAL A 76 39.02 -23.27 -12.40
C VAL A 76 38.67 -21.79 -12.36
N ALA A 77 39.05 -21.09 -13.44
CA ALA A 77 38.68 -19.71 -13.67
C ALA A 77 37.15 -19.62 -13.86
N LEU A 78 36.44 -19.10 -12.85
CA LEU A 78 35.08 -18.61 -13.02
C LEU A 78 35.14 -17.34 -13.86
N GLN A 79 34.90 -17.49 -15.16
CA GLN A 79 34.67 -16.36 -16.05
C GLN A 79 33.35 -15.67 -15.64
N PRO A 80 33.34 -14.35 -15.43
CA PRO A 80 32.11 -13.62 -15.24
C PRO A 80 31.29 -13.67 -16.54
N VAL A 81 30.13 -14.33 -16.46
CA VAL A 81 29.12 -14.36 -17.51
C VAL A 81 28.64 -12.91 -17.73
N PRO A 82 28.69 -12.37 -18.96
CA PRO A 82 28.20 -11.02 -19.22
C PRO A 82 26.70 -10.98 -18.95
N ALA A 83 26.27 -10.01 -18.13
CA ALA A 83 24.87 -9.74 -17.82
C ALA A 83 24.09 -9.52 -19.12
N THR A 84 23.39 -10.55 -19.56
CA THR A 84 22.51 -10.51 -20.72
C THR A 84 21.28 -9.68 -20.40
N GLY A 85 21.14 -8.57 -21.13
CA GLY A 85 19.87 -8.01 -21.55
C GLY A 85 18.95 -7.54 -20.43
N MET A 86 19.14 -6.29 -20.00
CA MET A 86 18.02 -5.49 -19.48
C MET A 86 16.87 -5.55 -20.49
N ALA A 87 15.85 -6.33 -20.19
CA ALA A 87 14.55 -6.19 -20.83
C ALA A 87 14.10 -4.76 -20.55
N ALA A 88 14.03 -3.95 -21.60
CA ALA A 88 13.57 -2.58 -21.51
C ALA A 88 12.07 -2.59 -21.19
N HIS A 89 11.75 -2.51 -19.91
CA HIS A 89 10.39 -2.23 -19.46
C HIS A 89 9.94 -0.88 -20.08
N PRO A 90 8.72 -0.77 -20.63
CA PRO A 90 8.25 0.46 -21.29
C PRO A 90 8.16 1.68 -20.35
N ALA A 91 8.29 1.48 -19.03
CA ALA A 91 8.51 2.55 -18.08
C ALA A 91 10.01 2.75 -17.81
N GLY A 92 10.59 3.83 -18.35
CA GLY A 92 11.75 4.45 -17.71
C GLY A 92 13.08 4.40 -18.45
N ARG A 93 13.12 4.76 -19.74
CA ARG A 93 14.31 5.47 -20.22
C ARG A 93 14.29 6.86 -19.56
N GLN A 94 14.93 6.98 -18.40
CA GLN A 94 15.21 8.25 -17.73
C GLN A 94 16.20 9.07 -18.59
N GLY A 95 15.72 9.60 -19.71
CA GLY A 95 16.41 10.65 -20.45
C GLY A 95 16.32 11.93 -19.62
N GLY A 96 17.47 12.41 -19.14
CA GLY A 96 17.62 13.59 -18.29
C GLY A 96 17.15 14.89 -18.93
N ALA A 97 15.84 15.10 -18.98
CA ALA A 97 15.24 16.42 -19.09
C ALA A 97 14.85 16.87 -17.68
N GLN A 98 15.52 17.92 -17.18
CA GLN A 98 15.13 18.64 -15.97
C GLN A 98 13.68 19.15 -16.15
N GLY A 99 12.72 18.42 -15.59
CA GLY A 99 11.34 18.83 -15.48
C GLY A 99 11.05 19.44 -14.11
N THR A 100 9.86 19.98 -13.96
CA THR A 100 9.32 20.38 -12.65
C THR A 100 9.22 19.17 -11.70
N PRO A 101 9.24 19.37 -10.38
CA PRO A 101 8.78 18.33 -9.47
C PRO A 101 7.31 17.96 -9.81
N PRO A 102 6.89 16.71 -9.57
CA PRO A 102 5.49 16.31 -9.77
C PRO A 102 4.51 17.22 -9.02
N ALA A 103 3.48 17.70 -9.72
CA ALA A 103 2.47 18.61 -9.17
C ALA A 103 1.15 18.47 -9.94
N TRP A 104 0.13 19.20 -9.50
CA TRP A 104 -1.14 19.30 -10.21
C TRP A 104 -1.09 20.39 -11.29
N TRP A 105 -1.64 20.08 -12.45
CA TRP A 105 -1.69 20.97 -13.61
C TRP A 105 -3.10 20.99 -14.17
N LEU A 106 -3.56 22.17 -14.57
CA LEU A 106 -4.80 22.30 -15.33
C LEU A 106 -4.47 22.13 -16.80
N VAL A 107 -5.10 21.16 -17.47
CA VAL A 107 -4.91 20.93 -18.91
C VAL A 107 -6.21 21.05 -19.68
N GLU A 108 -6.11 21.53 -20.92
CA GLU A 108 -7.16 21.50 -21.92
C GLU A 108 -6.83 20.45 -22.98
N GLU A 109 -7.81 19.63 -23.32
CA GLU A 109 -7.69 18.70 -24.43
C GLU A 109 -7.96 19.45 -25.73
N GLN A 110 -6.96 19.54 -26.61
CA GLN A 110 -7.14 20.21 -27.89
C GLN A 110 -8.11 19.42 -28.79
N GLU A 111 -8.89 20.10 -29.64
CA GLU A 111 -9.90 19.49 -30.54
C GLU A 111 -9.37 18.35 -31.42
N ASP A 112 -8.06 18.28 -31.65
CA ASP A 112 -7.39 17.24 -32.42
C ASP A 112 -7.08 15.96 -31.59
N GLY A 113 -7.46 15.92 -30.30
CA GLY A 113 -7.35 14.80 -29.35
C GLY A 113 -5.93 14.35 -28.99
N ALA A 114 -4.93 14.80 -29.74
CA ALA A 114 -3.56 14.29 -29.65
C ALA A 114 -2.65 15.05 -28.66
N ARG A 115 -3.09 16.21 -28.16
CA ARG A 115 -2.26 17.10 -27.33
C ARG A 115 -3.04 17.70 -26.19
N GLU A 116 -2.53 17.52 -24.97
CA GLU A 116 -2.96 18.26 -23.79
C GLU A 116 -2.16 19.56 -23.70
N GLN A 117 -2.86 20.69 -23.69
CA GLN A 117 -2.25 21.99 -23.47
C GLN A 117 -2.32 22.34 -21.98
N VAL A 118 -1.17 22.62 -21.36
CA VAL A 118 -1.14 23.09 -19.96
C VAL A 118 -1.62 24.54 -19.90
N LEU A 119 -2.69 24.76 -19.15
CA LEU A 119 -3.30 26.08 -18.94
C LEU A 119 -2.75 26.79 -17.71
N ALA A 120 -2.55 26.06 -16.61
CA ALA A 120 -2.11 26.62 -15.33
C ALA A 120 -1.45 25.57 -14.41
N GLY A 121 -0.71 26.05 -13.41
CA GLY A 121 0.00 25.25 -12.41
C GLY A 121 1.43 25.78 -12.19
N PRO A 122 2.24 25.12 -11.35
CA PRO A 122 1.89 23.93 -10.57
C PRO A 122 0.97 24.29 -9.38
N PHE A 123 -0.05 23.47 -9.13
CA PHE A 123 -0.89 23.51 -7.93
C PHE A 123 -0.43 22.48 -6.91
N ALA A 124 -0.62 22.78 -5.63
CA ALA A 124 -0.25 21.89 -4.54
C ALA A 124 -1.26 20.73 -4.38
N ASP A 125 -2.53 20.98 -4.70
CA ASP A 125 -3.62 20.03 -4.55
C ASP A 125 -4.57 20.05 -5.78
N PRO A 126 -5.38 18.99 -5.99
CA PRO A 126 -6.28 18.93 -7.13
C PRO A 126 -7.44 19.90 -7.02
N ILE A 127 -7.83 20.25 -5.80
CA ILE A 127 -8.98 21.09 -5.50
C ILE A 127 -8.72 22.49 -6.09
N GLU A 128 -7.54 23.07 -5.88
CA GLU A 128 -7.14 24.36 -6.49
C GLU A 128 -7.21 24.34 -8.02
N ALA A 129 -6.73 23.26 -8.65
CA ALA A 129 -6.78 23.10 -10.10
C ALA A 129 -8.22 22.99 -10.61
N ASP A 130 -9.07 22.22 -9.93
CA ASP A 130 -10.49 22.02 -10.26
C ASP A 130 -11.32 23.29 -10.03
N TRP A 131 -11.06 24.05 -8.97
CA TRP A 131 -11.70 25.36 -8.75
C TRP A 131 -11.44 26.33 -9.91
N LEU A 132 -10.21 26.34 -10.42
CA LEU A 132 -9.86 27.17 -11.58
C LEU A 132 -10.55 26.66 -12.86
N ALA A 133 -10.63 25.34 -13.03
CA ALA A 133 -11.37 24.71 -14.14
C ALA A 133 -12.83 25.13 -14.17
N MET A 134 -13.50 25.11 -13.02
CA MET A 134 -14.91 25.51 -12.88
C MET A 134 -15.14 27.01 -13.11
N SER A 135 -14.12 27.84 -12.84
CA SER A 135 -14.19 29.29 -12.99
C SER A 135 -13.89 29.76 -14.42
N ALA A 136 -13.38 28.89 -15.29
CA ALA A 136 -13.03 29.21 -16.66
C ALA A 136 -14.28 29.30 -17.56
N PRO A 137 -14.39 30.32 -18.43
CA PRO A 137 -15.52 30.48 -19.34
C PRO A 137 -15.44 29.45 -20.49
N ALA A 138 -15.82 28.21 -20.16
CA ALA A 138 -16.18 27.07 -21.04
C ALA A 138 -15.94 25.71 -20.34
N GLY A 139 -15.44 25.66 -19.09
CA GLY A 139 -15.29 24.40 -18.35
C GLY A 139 -14.33 23.38 -18.97
N VAL A 140 -13.41 23.81 -19.85
CA VAL A 140 -12.58 22.92 -20.70
C VAL A 140 -11.28 22.48 -20.01
N GLY A 141 -11.20 22.54 -18.69
CA GLY A 141 -10.01 22.19 -17.94
C GLY A 141 -10.17 20.92 -17.12
N ARG A 142 -9.19 20.02 -17.14
CA ARG A 142 -9.08 18.86 -16.23
C ARG A 142 -7.81 18.97 -15.39
N ALA A 143 -7.92 18.73 -14.09
CA ALA A 143 -6.74 18.56 -13.23
C ALA A 143 -6.00 17.25 -13.56
N VAL A 144 -4.70 17.34 -13.80
CA VAL A 144 -3.83 16.21 -14.10
C VAL A 144 -2.57 16.29 -13.24
N TYR A 145 -2.23 15.19 -12.57
CA TYR A 145 -0.98 15.08 -11.81
C TYR A 145 0.17 14.63 -12.71
N GLY A 146 1.28 15.36 -12.68
CA GLY A 146 2.39 15.07 -13.58
C GLY A 146 3.61 15.96 -13.47
N VAL A 147 4.57 15.70 -14.35
CA VAL A 147 5.80 16.48 -14.51
C VAL A 147 5.73 17.24 -15.82
N LEU A 148 5.79 18.58 -15.74
CA LEU A 148 5.96 19.43 -16.92
C LEU A 148 7.44 19.44 -17.31
N ARG A 149 7.75 18.92 -18.51
CA ARG A 149 9.08 18.98 -19.10
C ARG A 149 9.39 20.38 -19.63
N SER A 150 10.68 20.64 -19.84
CA SER A 150 11.17 21.88 -20.46
C SER A 150 10.70 22.09 -21.91
N ASP A 151 10.26 21.04 -22.59
CA ASP A 151 9.64 21.10 -23.93
C ASP A 151 8.15 21.47 -23.90
N GLY A 152 7.59 21.76 -22.71
CA GLY A 152 6.19 22.10 -22.50
C GLY A 152 5.24 20.89 -22.46
N ARG A 153 5.75 19.65 -22.57
CA ARG A 153 4.92 18.45 -22.50
C ARG A 153 4.69 18.02 -21.06
N LEU A 154 3.43 17.80 -20.70
CA LEU A 154 3.06 17.17 -19.44
C LEU A 154 3.19 15.64 -19.56
N ILE A 155 3.97 15.04 -18.66
CA ILE A 155 3.97 13.59 -18.48
C ILE A 155 3.13 13.28 -17.25
N ARG A 156 2.03 12.55 -17.46
CA ARG A 156 1.20 12.07 -16.35
C ARG A 156 2.01 11.18 -15.40
N ARG A 157 1.71 11.28 -14.12
CA ARG A 157 2.27 10.44 -13.06
C ARG A 157 1.13 9.84 -12.26
N GLN A 158 1.37 8.67 -11.70
CA GLN A 158 0.49 8.09 -10.68
C GLN A 158 0.39 9.03 -9.48
N LEU A 159 -0.80 9.08 -8.89
CA LEU A 159 -1.07 9.93 -7.75
C LEU A 159 -0.24 9.48 -6.55
N PRO A 160 0.19 10.40 -5.65
CA PRO A 160 0.90 10.00 -4.44
C PRO A 160 0.12 9.00 -3.59
N ALA A 161 -1.19 9.23 -3.39
CA ALA A 161 -2.07 8.34 -2.65
C ALA A 161 -2.22 6.96 -3.34
N GLU A 162 -2.31 6.93 -4.66
CA GLU A 162 -2.35 5.66 -5.42
C GLU A 162 -1.05 4.88 -5.29
N ARG A 163 0.11 5.54 -5.26
CA ARG A 163 1.40 4.87 -5.02
C ARG A 163 1.51 4.32 -3.61
N GLU A 164 1.02 5.06 -2.62
CA GLU A 164 0.99 4.62 -1.22
C GLU A 164 0.06 3.41 -1.07
N TRP A 165 -1.14 3.47 -1.67
CA TRP A 165 -2.06 2.36 -1.77
C TRP A 165 -1.44 1.10 -2.41
N LEU A 166 -0.78 1.25 -3.57
CA LEU A 166 -0.12 0.14 -4.24
C LEU A 166 1.06 -0.43 -3.43
N SER A 167 1.74 0.41 -2.65
CA SER A 167 2.79 -0.04 -1.73
C SER A 167 2.22 -0.87 -0.60
N ASP A 168 1.15 -0.40 0.05
CA ASP A 168 0.48 -1.15 1.11
C ASP A 168 -0.11 -2.46 0.58
N LEU A 169 -0.76 -2.45 -0.58
CA LEU A 169 -1.23 -3.67 -1.22
C LEU A 169 -0.09 -4.67 -1.49
N GLY A 170 1.06 -4.18 -1.98
CA GLY A 170 2.25 -5.02 -2.15
C GLY A 170 2.74 -5.62 -0.84
N ASP A 171 2.87 -4.81 0.21
CA ASP A 171 3.26 -5.25 1.55
C ASP A 171 2.30 -6.29 2.15
N GLN A 172 1.02 -6.28 1.75
CA GLN A 172 0.02 -7.27 2.15
C GLN A 172 0.11 -8.54 1.31
N LEU A 173 0.32 -8.44 0.01
CA LEU A 173 0.52 -9.61 -0.87
C LEU A 173 1.78 -10.40 -0.49
N ASP A 174 2.85 -9.71 -0.05
CA ASP A 174 4.08 -10.34 0.46
C ASP A 174 3.85 -11.19 1.73
N ARG A 175 2.70 -11.07 2.39
CA ARG A 175 2.32 -11.86 3.57
C ARG A 175 1.59 -13.15 3.24
N LEU A 176 1.22 -13.34 1.97
CA LEU A 176 0.55 -14.56 1.53
C LEU A 176 1.45 -15.79 1.79
N PRO A 177 0.86 -16.93 2.13
CA PRO A 177 1.65 -18.12 2.43
C PRO A 177 2.24 -18.75 1.16
N GLU A 178 3.26 -19.60 1.33
CA GLU A 178 4.04 -20.21 0.24
C GLU A 178 3.18 -21.00 -0.78
N GLU A 179 1.95 -21.41 -0.43
CA GLU A 179 1.06 -22.09 -1.39
C GLU A 179 0.67 -21.20 -2.58
N TRP A 180 0.79 -19.86 -2.44
CA TRP A 180 0.61 -18.90 -3.53
C TRP A 180 1.83 -18.79 -4.47
N ASP A 181 2.97 -19.34 -4.10
CA ASP A 181 4.14 -19.48 -4.99
C ASP A 181 4.14 -20.84 -5.71
N GLY A 182 3.14 -21.68 -5.44
CA GLY A 182 3.01 -23.03 -5.97
C GLY A 182 2.22 -23.11 -7.29
N PRO A 183 2.21 -24.30 -7.94
CA PRO A 183 1.58 -24.48 -9.25
C PRO A 183 0.07 -24.23 -9.32
N LEU A 184 -0.61 -24.23 -8.16
CA LEU A 184 -2.04 -23.90 -8.07
C LEU A 184 -2.29 -22.42 -8.33
N ALA A 185 -1.33 -21.56 -7.96
CA ALA A 185 -1.34 -20.14 -8.21
C ALA A 185 -0.72 -19.78 -9.59
N ASP A 186 -0.46 -20.75 -10.47
CA ASP A 186 -0.14 -20.47 -11.88
C ASP A 186 -1.42 -20.26 -12.72
N GLU A 187 -2.61 -20.50 -12.14
CA GLU A 187 -3.88 -20.20 -12.77
C GLU A 187 -4.17 -18.69 -12.66
N ASP A 188 -4.05 -17.98 -13.80
CA ASP A 188 -4.21 -16.52 -13.89
C ASP A 188 -5.50 -16.01 -13.21
N GLU A 189 -6.59 -16.77 -13.28
CA GLU A 189 -7.88 -16.44 -12.67
C GLU A 189 -7.84 -16.50 -11.14
N LEU A 190 -7.14 -17.49 -10.57
CA LEU A 190 -7.02 -17.64 -9.12
C LEU A 190 -6.09 -16.59 -8.51
N VAL A 191 -4.99 -16.26 -9.20
CA VAL A 191 -4.09 -15.17 -8.80
C VAL A 191 -4.83 -13.84 -8.84
N SER A 192 -5.57 -13.59 -9.93
CA SER A 192 -6.36 -12.36 -10.06
C SER A 192 -7.37 -12.24 -8.93
N LEU A 193 -8.10 -13.33 -8.62
CA LEU A 193 -9.01 -13.35 -7.49
C LEU A 193 -8.30 -13.12 -6.15
N GLY A 194 -7.13 -13.73 -5.93
CA GLY A 194 -6.33 -13.52 -4.72
C GLY A 194 -5.93 -12.06 -4.52
N VAL A 195 -5.50 -11.40 -5.59
CA VAL A 195 -5.15 -9.96 -5.59
C VAL A 195 -6.39 -9.10 -5.33
N GLU A 196 -7.52 -9.41 -5.99
CA GLU A 196 -8.78 -8.68 -5.81
C GLU A 196 -9.32 -8.81 -4.39
N VAL A 197 -9.35 -10.02 -3.82
CA VAL A 197 -9.76 -10.25 -2.43
C VAL A 197 -8.82 -9.54 -1.47
N THR A 198 -7.51 -9.58 -1.70
CA THR A 198 -6.53 -8.86 -0.87
C THR A 198 -6.79 -7.36 -0.92
N ALA A 199 -6.92 -6.77 -2.11
CA ALA A 199 -7.22 -5.36 -2.28
C ALA A 199 -8.50 -4.96 -1.55
N ALA A 200 -9.59 -5.72 -1.73
CA ALA A 200 -10.87 -5.46 -1.07
C ALA A 200 -10.78 -5.50 0.47
N LEU A 201 -10.02 -6.44 1.03
CA LEU A 201 -9.79 -6.52 2.47
C LEU A 201 -9.02 -5.31 2.98
N VAL A 202 -7.95 -4.92 2.29
CA VAL A 202 -7.12 -3.77 2.67
C VAL A 202 -7.93 -2.47 2.54
N GLU A 203 -8.78 -2.33 1.52
CA GLU A 203 -9.70 -1.19 1.36
C GLU A 203 -10.70 -1.13 2.52
N ALA A 204 -11.15 -2.28 3.02
CA ALA A 204 -11.99 -2.40 4.20
C ALA A 204 -11.24 -2.19 5.53
N GLY A 205 -9.93 -1.95 5.50
CA GLY A 205 -9.06 -1.79 6.67
C GLY A 205 -8.70 -3.10 7.38
N LEU A 206 -8.85 -4.24 6.70
CA LEU A 206 -8.48 -5.57 7.19
C LEU A 206 -7.13 -5.98 6.61
N GLN A 207 -6.18 -6.30 7.48
CA GLN A 207 -4.85 -6.75 7.07
C GLN A 207 -4.78 -8.27 6.95
N LEU A 208 -3.89 -8.75 6.08
CA LEU A 208 -3.55 -10.16 6.02
C LEU A 208 -2.70 -10.55 7.23
N HIS A 209 -2.94 -11.78 7.70
CA HIS A 209 -2.05 -12.43 8.65
C HIS A 209 -0.72 -12.70 7.95
N ASP A 210 0.36 -12.35 8.62
CA ASP A 210 1.72 -12.56 8.15
C ASP A 210 2.09 -14.05 8.28
N CYS A 211 1.70 -14.85 7.28
CA CYS A 211 2.01 -16.27 7.24
C CYS A 211 3.51 -16.52 6.97
N ALA A 212 4.17 -15.58 6.28
CA ALA A 212 5.58 -15.63 5.94
C ALA A 212 6.49 -15.15 7.09
N GLY A 213 5.94 -14.40 8.06
CA GLY A 213 6.68 -13.84 9.19
C GLY A 213 6.37 -14.47 10.55
N GLU A 214 7.17 -14.10 11.56
CA GLU A 214 7.02 -14.58 12.95
C GLU A 214 6.13 -13.65 13.81
N GLY A 215 5.37 -12.75 13.18
CA GLY A 215 4.58 -11.74 13.88
C GLY A 215 3.44 -12.34 14.71
N PRO A 216 3.22 -11.92 15.97
CA PRO A 216 2.15 -12.46 16.81
C PRO A 216 0.77 -11.88 16.47
N ALA A 217 0.69 -10.98 15.50
CA ALA A 217 -0.52 -10.26 15.14
C ALA A 217 -1.53 -11.17 14.43
N GLY A 218 -2.81 -10.98 14.75
CA GLY A 218 -3.89 -11.60 14.00
C GLY A 218 -4.14 -10.89 12.67
N GLY A 219 -4.86 -11.55 11.78
CA GLY A 219 -5.17 -11.03 10.44
C GLY A 219 -5.99 -12.03 9.64
N VAL A 220 -6.32 -11.68 8.40
CA VAL A 220 -7.03 -12.58 7.48
C VAL A 220 -6.03 -13.53 6.82
N CYS A 221 -6.32 -14.83 6.83
CA CYS A 221 -5.57 -15.83 6.07
C CYS A 221 -6.29 -16.11 4.76
N LEU A 222 -5.52 -16.10 3.66
CA LEU A 222 -5.96 -16.47 2.32
C LEU A 222 -5.18 -17.70 1.87
N THR A 223 -5.88 -18.76 1.48
CA THR A 223 -5.26 -20.02 1.03
C THR A 223 -5.94 -20.48 -0.25
N PRO A 224 -5.20 -20.82 -1.32
CA PRO A 224 -5.80 -21.38 -2.53
C PRO A 224 -6.43 -22.74 -2.21
N GLU A 225 -7.64 -23.01 -2.72
CA GLU A 225 -8.35 -24.27 -2.48
C GLU A 225 -8.09 -25.29 -3.62
N PRO A 226 -7.40 -26.42 -3.38
CA PRO A 226 -7.06 -27.36 -4.46
C PRO A 226 -8.27 -28.13 -5.03
N GLY A 227 -9.38 -28.19 -4.30
CA GLY A 227 -10.58 -28.95 -4.69
C GLY A 227 -11.69 -28.14 -5.35
N HIS A 228 -11.64 -26.81 -5.28
CA HIS A 228 -12.68 -25.90 -5.76
C HIS A 228 -12.01 -24.63 -6.29
N PRO A 229 -12.45 -24.08 -7.43
CA PRO A 229 -11.88 -22.84 -7.97
C PRO A 229 -12.21 -21.67 -7.04
N GLY A 230 -11.25 -21.27 -6.19
CA GLY A 230 -11.45 -20.18 -5.25
C GLY A 230 -10.41 -20.09 -4.13
N VAL A 231 -10.61 -19.10 -3.27
CA VAL A 231 -9.74 -18.75 -2.16
C VAL A 231 -10.45 -19.03 -0.84
N LEU A 232 -9.85 -19.84 0.03
CA LEU A 232 -10.30 -19.97 1.41
C LEU A 232 -9.90 -18.74 2.21
N VAL A 233 -10.88 -18.22 2.94
CA VAL A 233 -10.76 -17.06 3.81
C VAL A 233 -11.07 -17.47 5.24
N SER A 234 -10.17 -17.12 6.14
CA SER A 234 -10.36 -17.32 7.58
C SER A 234 -9.63 -16.26 8.39
N TRP A 235 -9.96 -16.13 9.67
CA TRP A 235 -9.26 -15.25 10.60
C TRP A 235 -8.16 -16.01 11.35
N HIS A 236 -6.97 -15.43 11.45
CA HIS A 236 -5.97 -15.85 12.42
C HIS A 236 -6.03 -14.93 13.64
N GLN A 237 -6.24 -15.51 14.81
CA GLN A 237 -6.20 -14.74 16.05
C GLN A 237 -4.77 -14.51 16.51
N HIS A 238 -4.54 -13.37 17.17
CA HIS A 238 -3.27 -13.08 17.82
C HIS A 238 -2.80 -14.26 18.70
N ASP A 239 -1.50 -14.55 18.70
CA ASP A 239 -0.86 -15.69 19.39
C ASP A 239 -1.25 -15.84 20.88
N ARG A 240 -1.35 -14.72 21.59
CA ARG A 240 -1.86 -14.67 22.96
C ARG A 240 -3.22 -15.35 23.16
N MET A 241 -4.07 -15.36 22.13
CA MET A 241 -5.35 -16.05 22.16
C MET A 241 -5.25 -17.46 21.58
N SER A 242 -4.67 -17.61 20.38
CA SER A 242 -4.60 -18.89 19.65
C SER A 242 -3.62 -19.91 20.24
N ARG A 243 -2.45 -19.46 20.74
CA ARG A 243 -1.41 -20.32 21.32
C ARG A 243 -1.51 -20.39 22.83
N HIS A 244 -1.66 -19.23 23.47
CA HIS A 244 -1.61 -19.13 24.93
C HIS A 244 -2.96 -19.28 25.62
N HIS A 245 -4.07 -19.31 24.86
CA HIS A 245 -5.43 -19.57 25.38
C HIS A 245 -5.78 -18.72 26.61
N VAL A 246 -5.30 -17.47 26.67
CA VAL A 246 -5.37 -16.62 27.88
C VAL A 246 -6.82 -16.34 28.32
N ARG A 247 -7.77 -16.47 27.40
CA ARG A 247 -9.21 -16.30 27.63
C ARG A 247 -10.00 -17.62 27.66
N GLY A 248 -9.31 -18.77 27.51
CA GLY A 248 -9.90 -20.10 27.41
C GLY A 248 -10.41 -20.45 26.01
N VAL A 249 -10.58 -21.74 25.76
CA VAL A 249 -10.93 -22.29 24.43
C VAL A 249 -12.29 -21.80 23.94
N ALA A 250 -13.29 -21.74 24.82
CA ALA A 250 -14.63 -21.28 24.42
C ALA A 250 -14.64 -19.83 23.91
N ALA A 251 -13.83 -18.94 24.51
CA ALA A 251 -13.72 -17.56 24.04
C ALA A 251 -12.96 -17.49 22.71
N GLN A 252 -11.92 -18.30 22.54
CA GLN A 252 -11.19 -18.43 21.28
C GLN A 252 -12.12 -18.87 20.14
N GLU A 253 -12.88 -19.94 20.33
CA GLU A 253 -13.84 -20.45 19.35
C GLU A 253 -14.92 -19.42 19.00
N ALA A 254 -15.48 -18.74 20.01
CA ALA A 254 -16.49 -17.70 19.81
C ALA A 254 -15.96 -16.51 18.99
N VAL A 255 -14.75 -16.03 19.31
CA VAL A 255 -14.12 -14.94 18.54
C VAL A 255 -13.77 -15.42 17.13
N GLN A 256 -13.32 -16.67 16.98
CA GLN A 256 -12.97 -17.24 15.68
C GLN A 256 -14.18 -17.26 14.75
N HIS A 257 -15.30 -17.78 15.27
CA HIS A 257 -16.56 -17.82 14.54
C HIS A 257 -17.07 -16.41 14.19
N THR A 258 -17.01 -15.48 15.15
CA THR A 258 -17.46 -14.10 14.95
C THR A 258 -16.64 -13.39 13.87
N MET A 259 -15.31 -13.53 13.91
CA MET A 259 -14.43 -12.88 12.94
C MET A 259 -14.56 -13.48 11.54
N ASN A 260 -14.62 -14.82 11.43
CA ASN A 260 -14.84 -15.46 10.14
C ASN A 260 -16.16 -14.99 9.50
N ALA A 261 -17.24 -14.91 10.28
CA ALA A 261 -18.53 -14.43 9.79
C ALA A 261 -18.48 -12.96 9.37
N ALA A 262 -17.81 -12.10 10.14
CA ALA A 262 -17.67 -10.68 9.82
C ALA A 262 -16.88 -10.44 8.52
N ILE A 263 -15.80 -11.21 8.31
CA ILE A 263 -15.00 -11.13 7.07
C ILE A 263 -15.84 -11.60 5.88
N ALA A 264 -16.55 -12.72 6.01
CA ALA A 264 -17.42 -13.23 4.95
C ALA A 264 -18.52 -12.23 4.58
N GLU A 265 -19.16 -11.61 5.57
CA GLU A 265 -20.19 -10.59 5.32
C GLU A 265 -19.59 -9.34 4.67
N CYS A 266 -18.39 -8.91 5.07
CA CYS A 266 -17.67 -7.81 4.41
C CYS A 266 -17.44 -8.09 2.93
N LEU A 267 -16.89 -9.27 2.60
CA LEU A 267 -16.62 -9.67 1.21
C LEU A 267 -17.90 -9.78 0.37
N LEU A 268 -19.01 -10.27 0.95
CA LEU A 268 -20.32 -10.26 0.28
C LEU A 268 -20.78 -8.83 -0.05
N GLN A 269 -20.60 -7.87 0.88
CA GLN A 269 -20.97 -6.47 0.62
C GLN A 269 -20.07 -5.81 -0.43
N LEU A 270 -18.83 -6.29 -0.57
CA LEU A 270 -17.88 -5.85 -1.60
C LEU A 270 -18.10 -6.54 -2.96
N GLY A 271 -19.06 -7.47 -3.05
CA GLY A 271 -19.53 -8.06 -4.31
C GLY A 271 -18.96 -9.43 -4.65
N PHE A 272 -18.24 -10.07 -3.73
CA PHE A 272 -17.69 -11.43 -3.95
C PHE A 272 -18.76 -12.52 -3.75
N ASP A 273 -18.63 -13.65 -4.45
CA ASP A 273 -19.40 -14.87 -4.15
C ASP A 273 -18.73 -15.64 -3.00
N VAL A 274 -19.36 -15.61 -1.83
CA VAL A 274 -18.80 -16.18 -0.59
C VAL A 274 -19.70 -17.31 -0.08
N GLN A 275 -19.12 -18.48 0.09
CA GLN A 275 -19.85 -19.69 0.52
C GLN A 275 -19.20 -20.31 1.77
N PRO A 276 -19.99 -20.80 2.74
CA PRO A 276 -19.43 -21.52 3.89
C PRO A 276 -18.64 -22.75 3.43
N PHE A 277 -17.45 -22.95 3.99
CA PHE A 277 -16.55 -24.03 3.60
C PHE A 277 -16.04 -24.84 4.81
N GLY A 278 -16.29 -26.15 4.77
CA GLY A 278 -15.83 -27.08 5.79
C GLY A 278 -16.46 -26.89 7.18
N ALA A 279 -16.03 -27.70 8.13
CA ALA A 279 -16.53 -27.68 9.52
C ALA A 279 -15.82 -26.65 10.40
N ALA A 280 -14.70 -26.09 9.95
CA ALA A 280 -13.87 -25.13 10.68
C ALA A 280 -14.42 -23.69 10.64
N GLY A 281 -15.53 -23.46 9.92
CA GLY A 281 -16.13 -22.14 9.76
C GLY A 281 -15.32 -21.19 8.87
N CYS A 282 -14.53 -21.74 7.95
CA CYS A 282 -13.89 -20.98 6.87
C CYS A 282 -14.94 -20.66 5.80
N PHE A 283 -14.59 -19.74 4.91
CA PHE A 283 -15.42 -19.37 3.76
C PHE A 283 -14.60 -19.50 2.49
N LEU A 284 -15.24 -19.95 1.41
CA LEU A 284 -14.67 -19.98 0.07
C LEU A 284 -15.17 -18.75 -0.68
N VAL A 285 -14.24 -17.97 -1.22
CA VAL A 285 -14.54 -16.98 -2.26
C VAL A 285 -14.35 -17.67 -3.60
N ALA A 286 -15.43 -17.84 -4.36
CA ALA A 286 -15.38 -18.55 -5.63
C ALA A 286 -14.83 -17.67 -6.75
N VAL A 287 -14.15 -18.28 -7.72
CA VAL A 287 -13.90 -17.64 -9.02
C VAL A 287 -15.25 -17.47 -9.72
N ASP A 288 -15.53 -16.26 -10.21
CA ASP A 288 -16.79 -15.96 -10.89
C ASP A 288 -16.92 -16.88 -12.13
N PRO A 289 -17.99 -17.67 -12.27
CA PRO A 289 -18.14 -18.53 -13.43
C PRO A 289 -18.50 -17.67 -14.65
N HIS A 290 -17.50 -17.31 -15.46
CA HIS A 290 -17.70 -16.70 -16.78
C HIS A 290 -18.45 -17.63 -17.76
#